data_AF-A0A255T2Q4-F1
#
_entry.id   AF-A0A255T2Q4-F1
#
_cell.length_a   1.000
_cell.length_b   1.000
_cell.length_c   1.000
_cell.angle_alpha   90.00
_cell.angle_beta   90.00
_cell.angle_gamma   90.00
#
_symmetry.space_group_name_H-M   'P 1'
#
loop_
_entity.id
_entity.type
_entity.pdbx_description
1 polymer ?
#
loop_
_entity_poly.entity_id
_entity_poly.type
_entity_poly.pdbx_seq_one_letter_code
_entity_poly.pdbx_strand_id
1 'polypeptide(L)'
;MLTRLLILLTLWMGSLTVSAQDADSINKAAQHPEFIHVYLVTIGPGNDAVSAYGHAAIRLQCESKQLDYCFSFNMSDTGLAPLKFVAGTAKAGFQAVPTDRFVEQYRQEGRAVSEYQLNLLPLEEQQLWRLLDEEIVKGAYWKYDFITVNCTSMCVWIVQRALTGERLFCRNMPPALSRPYKELLHEISAHSPWMELFFNIRLFSRRNDIGTPDAKMVPDVLAAVWSDSQIEDSAGNQRPMIVGSRTICQQKVALTSPLVTPCMAGWMVVVVVLAAGGMLWHKRKRNV
;
A
#
# COMPACT_ATOMS: atom_id res chain seq x y z
N MET A 1 -25.98 64.01 -23.79
CA MET A 1 -26.26 63.23 -22.57
C MET A 1 -26.28 61.75 -22.94
N LEU A 2 -25.78 60.91 -22.05
CA LEU A 2 -25.66 59.43 -22.09
C LEU A 2 -24.37 58.87 -22.73
N THR A 3 -23.26 58.84 -21.99
CA THR A 3 -22.72 57.78 -21.09
C THR A 3 -22.12 56.56 -21.78
N ARG A 4 -20.78 56.58 -21.81
CA ARG A 4 -19.85 55.45 -21.79
C ARG A 4 -20.15 54.51 -20.61
N LEU A 5 -20.00 53.20 -20.80
CA LEU A 5 -19.44 52.34 -19.75
C LEU A 5 -18.87 51.05 -20.37
N LEU A 6 -17.54 51.01 -20.50
CA LEU A 6 -16.78 49.76 -20.62
C LEU A 6 -16.83 49.07 -19.26
N ILE A 7 -17.29 47.83 -19.22
CA ILE A 7 -17.18 46.96 -18.04
C ILE A 7 -15.81 46.27 -18.13
N LEU A 8 -14.85 46.77 -17.37
CA LEU A 8 -13.59 46.08 -17.05
C LEU A 8 -13.91 44.99 -16.02
N LEU A 9 -13.95 43.73 -16.46
CA LEU A 9 -13.93 42.56 -15.59
C LEU A 9 -12.51 42.41 -15.02
N THR A 10 -12.28 42.88 -13.79
CA THR A 10 -11.05 42.57 -13.05
C THR A 10 -11.15 41.15 -12.48
N LEU A 11 -10.55 40.19 -13.18
CA LEU A 11 -10.15 38.90 -12.61
C LEU A 11 -9.10 39.16 -11.52
N TRP A 12 -9.53 39.12 -10.26
CA TRP A 12 -8.62 39.11 -9.12
C TRP A 12 -8.07 37.69 -8.96
N MET A 13 -7.09 37.33 -9.80
CA MET A 13 -6.19 36.21 -9.49
C MET A 13 -5.31 36.67 -8.33
N GLY A 14 -5.71 36.31 -7.11
CA GLY A 14 -4.85 36.45 -5.94
C GLY A 14 -3.63 35.56 -6.12
N SER A 15 -2.55 36.13 -6.64
CA SER A 15 -1.23 35.51 -6.62
C SER A 15 -0.80 35.40 -5.16
N LEU A 16 -0.76 34.17 -4.63
CA LEU A 16 -0.09 33.87 -3.37
C LEU A 16 1.41 34.03 -3.60
N THR A 17 1.92 35.25 -3.53
CA THR A 17 3.37 35.49 -3.44
C THR A 17 3.78 35.24 -1.99
N VAL A 18 4.39 34.08 -1.73
CA VAL A 18 5.12 33.87 -0.48
C VAL A 18 6.27 34.87 -0.42
N SER A 19 6.31 35.70 0.62
CA SER A 19 7.42 36.64 0.82
C SER A 19 8.70 35.85 1.12
N ALA A 20 9.86 36.35 0.68
CA ALA A 20 11.16 35.74 0.98
C ALA A 20 11.38 35.59 2.50
N GLN A 21 10.87 36.53 3.29
CA GLN A 21 10.94 36.51 4.75
C GLN A 21 10.07 35.41 5.38
N ASP A 22 8.94 35.08 4.74
CA ASP A 22 8.09 33.96 5.15
C ASP A 22 8.75 32.62 4.81
N ALA A 23 9.42 32.53 3.65
CA ALA A 23 10.16 31.34 3.25
C ALA A 23 11.34 31.04 4.20
N ASP A 24 12.12 32.04 4.60
CA ASP A 24 13.25 31.85 5.51
C ASP A 24 12.81 31.40 6.91
N SER A 25 11.71 31.96 7.41
CA SER A 25 11.15 31.54 8.71
C SER A 25 10.65 30.09 8.69
N ILE A 26 10.01 29.67 7.60
CA ILE A 26 9.57 28.28 7.40
C ILE A 26 10.76 27.34 7.29
N ASN A 27 11.78 27.71 6.51
CA ASN A 27 12.98 26.89 6.34
C ASN A 27 13.71 26.68 7.67
N LYS A 28 13.77 27.72 8.51
CA LYS A 28 14.33 27.60 9.86
C LYS A 28 13.47 26.71 10.77
N ALA A 29 12.15 26.86 10.73
CA ALA A 29 11.24 26.01 11.48
C ALA A 29 11.36 24.53 11.07
N ALA A 30 11.52 24.27 9.77
CA ALA A 30 11.65 22.94 9.20
C ALA A 30 12.91 22.18 9.63
N GLN A 31 13.91 22.87 10.18
CA GLN A 31 15.10 22.22 10.76
C GLN A 31 14.84 21.60 12.13
N HIS A 32 13.69 21.86 12.76
CA HIS A 32 13.35 21.27 14.05
C HIS A 32 12.72 19.88 13.88
N PRO A 33 13.10 18.88 14.71
CA PRO A 33 12.54 17.52 14.68
C PRO A 33 11.02 17.41 14.92
N GLU A 34 10.39 18.46 15.44
CA GLU A 34 8.95 18.49 15.72
C GLU A 34 8.15 19.19 14.61
N PHE A 35 8.79 19.56 13.49
CA PHE A 35 8.13 20.30 12.43
C PHE A 35 7.28 19.41 11.52
N ILE A 36 7.83 18.26 11.13
CA ILE A 36 7.15 17.21 10.39
C ILE A 36 7.23 15.95 11.25
N HIS A 37 6.16 15.18 11.33
CA HIS A 37 6.19 13.84 11.88
C HIS A 37 5.82 12.84 10.79
N VAL A 38 6.61 11.78 10.68
CA VAL A 38 6.43 10.74 9.66
C VAL A 38 6.04 9.43 10.34
N TYR A 39 5.02 8.75 9.79
CA TYR A 39 4.56 7.47 10.29
C TYR A 39 4.41 6.45 9.16
N LEU A 40 4.79 5.20 9.42
CA LEU A 40 4.23 4.07 8.68
C LEU A 40 2.82 3.83 9.23
N VAL A 41 1.83 3.74 8.34
CA VAL A 41 0.47 3.33 8.69
C VAL A 41 0.20 1.97 8.07
N THR A 42 -0.17 0.98 8.89
CA THR A 42 -0.58 -0.34 8.45
C THR A 42 -2.06 -0.56 8.67
N ILE A 43 -2.69 -1.24 7.72
CA ILE A 43 -4.08 -1.61 7.75
C ILE A 43 -4.13 -3.13 7.75
N GLY A 44 -4.84 -3.71 8.71
CA GLY A 44 -5.02 -5.15 8.82
C GLY A 44 -5.75 -5.76 7.61
N PRO A 45 -5.74 -7.09 7.45
CA PRO A 45 -6.35 -7.77 6.32
C PRO A 45 -7.87 -7.54 6.23
N GLY A 46 -8.40 -7.55 5.01
CA GLY A 46 -9.82 -7.46 4.70
C GLY A 46 -10.36 -8.74 4.02
N ASN A 47 -11.65 -8.74 3.69
CA ASN A 47 -12.34 -9.91 3.13
C ASN A 47 -12.31 -10.01 1.59
N ASP A 48 -11.85 -8.96 0.89
CA ASP A 48 -11.78 -8.98 -0.56
C ASP A 48 -10.36 -9.32 -1.07
N ALA A 49 -10.29 -9.65 -2.35
CA ALA A 49 -9.07 -10.05 -3.04
C ALA A 49 -7.89 -9.08 -2.91
N VAL A 50 -8.20 -7.78 -2.87
CA VAL A 50 -7.21 -6.70 -2.93
C VAL A 50 -6.75 -6.31 -1.53
N SER A 51 -7.61 -6.49 -0.52
CA SER A 51 -7.37 -6.20 0.89
C SER A 51 -6.93 -7.39 1.73
N ALA A 52 -6.95 -8.61 1.17
CA ALA A 52 -6.62 -9.86 1.87
C ALA A 52 -5.30 -9.82 2.65
N TYR A 53 -4.37 -8.97 2.22
CA TYR A 53 -3.02 -8.89 2.78
C TYR A 53 -2.78 -7.62 3.59
N GLY A 54 -3.83 -6.85 3.85
CA GLY A 54 -3.70 -5.55 4.46
C GLY A 54 -3.36 -4.46 3.47
N HIS A 55 -2.98 -3.29 3.99
CA HIS A 55 -2.46 -2.18 3.20
C HIS A 55 -1.43 -1.38 4.00
N ALA A 56 -0.55 -0.65 3.31
CA ALA A 56 0.45 0.21 3.94
C ALA A 56 0.49 1.59 3.28
N ALA A 57 0.72 2.62 4.08
CA ALA A 57 0.87 4.00 3.64
C ALA A 57 1.89 4.73 4.50
N ILE A 58 2.40 5.86 4.01
CA ILE A 58 3.22 6.79 4.80
C ILE A 58 2.35 7.98 5.17
N ARG A 59 2.20 8.28 6.46
CA ARG A 59 1.54 9.49 6.93
C ARG A 59 2.59 10.56 7.20
N LEU A 60 2.35 11.78 6.72
CA LEU A 60 3.13 12.95 7.10
C LEU A 60 2.20 13.98 7.73
N GLN A 61 2.60 14.47 8.90
CA GLN A 61 1.87 15.46 9.68
C GLN A 61 2.75 16.69 9.92
N CYS A 62 2.20 17.87 9.71
CA CYS A 62 2.82 19.15 10.07
C CYS A 62 1.76 20.02 10.76
N GLU A 63 1.72 19.98 12.09
CA GLU A 63 0.67 20.63 12.89
C GLU A 63 0.67 22.14 12.72
N SER A 64 1.85 22.76 12.69
CA SER A 64 1.99 24.23 12.50
C SER A 64 1.42 24.74 11.18
N LYS A 65 1.26 23.85 10.18
CA LYS A 65 0.69 24.14 8.87
C LYS A 65 -0.68 23.51 8.64
N GLN A 66 -1.23 22.80 9.63
CA GLN A 66 -2.49 22.07 9.53
C GLN A 66 -2.50 21.06 8.36
N LEU A 67 -1.36 20.42 8.11
CA LEU A 67 -1.22 19.39 7.08
C LEU A 67 -1.17 18.02 7.76
N ASP A 68 -1.99 17.09 7.30
CA ASP A 68 -2.01 15.71 7.81
C ASP A 68 -2.57 14.76 6.74
N TYR A 69 -1.67 14.04 6.07
CA TYR A 69 -2.01 13.24 4.91
C TYR A 69 -1.37 11.85 4.97
N CYS A 70 -2.16 10.84 4.60
CA CYS A 70 -1.68 9.50 4.28
C CYS A 70 -1.39 9.43 2.78
N PHE A 71 -0.12 9.17 2.46
CA PHE A 71 0.39 8.92 1.13
C PHE A 71 0.37 7.43 0.86
N SER A 72 -0.51 7.03 -0.04
CA SER A 72 -0.86 5.64 -0.29
C SER A 72 -0.59 5.27 -1.75
N PHE A 73 0.13 4.18 -1.97
CA PHE A 73 0.41 3.67 -3.31
C PHE A 73 -0.68 2.69 -3.75
N ASN A 74 -1.49 3.09 -4.73
CA ASN A 74 -2.68 2.36 -5.16
C ASN A 74 -2.80 2.26 -6.68
N MET A 75 -3.55 1.26 -7.14
CA MET A 75 -3.98 1.16 -8.54
C MET A 75 -4.90 2.35 -8.89
N SER A 76 -4.75 2.93 -10.08
CA SER A 76 -5.47 4.18 -10.44
C SER A 76 -6.88 3.99 -10.99
N ASP A 77 -7.23 2.80 -11.47
CA ASP A 77 -8.47 2.56 -12.21
C ASP A 77 -9.54 1.89 -11.33
N THR A 78 -10.32 2.65 -10.57
CA THR A 78 -11.31 2.09 -9.62
C THR A 78 -12.37 1.16 -10.25
N GLY A 79 -12.75 1.36 -11.52
CA GLY A 79 -13.78 0.54 -12.18
C GLY A 79 -13.28 -0.72 -12.91
N LEU A 80 -12.07 -0.69 -13.47
CA LEU A 80 -11.48 -1.81 -14.22
C LEU A 80 -10.25 -2.41 -13.53
N ALA A 81 -9.86 -1.91 -12.35
CA ALA A 81 -8.68 -2.37 -11.61
C ALA A 81 -8.65 -3.89 -11.41
N PRO A 82 -9.74 -4.57 -11.00
CA PRO A 82 -9.70 -6.03 -10.83
C PRO A 82 -9.36 -6.75 -12.14
N LEU A 83 -9.96 -6.33 -13.26
CA LEU A 83 -9.70 -6.94 -14.58
C LEU A 83 -8.28 -6.64 -15.07
N LYS A 84 -7.82 -5.39 -14.93
CA LYS A 84 -6.47 -4.96 -15.30
C LYS A 84 -5.40 -5.61 -14.42
N PHE A 85 -5.71 -5.86 -13.15
CA PHE A 85 -4.86 -6.59 -12.22
C PHE A 85 -4.68 -8.04 -12.67
N VAL A 86 -5.80 -8.73 -12.95
CA VAL A 86 -5.78 -10.09 -13.52
C VAL A 86 -5.01 -10.13 -14.83
N ALA A 87 -5.19 -9.13 -15.71
CA ALA A 87 -4.48 -9.01 -16.97
C ALA A 87 -3.01 -8.55 -16.85
N GLY A 88 -2.55 -8.14 -15.66
CA GLY A 88 -1.19 -7.62 -15.44
C GLY A 88 -0.89 -6.29 -16.13
N THR A 89 -1.91 -5.47 -16.41
CA THR A 89 -1.81 -4.17 -17.08
C THR A 89 -2.20 -2.99 -16.18
N ALA A 90 -2.51 -3.26 -14.91
CA ALA A 90 -2.84 -2.22 -13.94
C ALA A 90 -1.68 -1.24 -13.74
N LYS A 91 -2.01 0.05 -13.78
CA LYS A 91 -1.09 1.12 -13.39
C LYS A 91 -1.36 1.55 -11.95
N ALA A 92 -0.31 1.93 -11.25
CA ALA A 92 -0.36 2.41 -9.88
C ALA A 92 0.51 3.65 -9.68
N GLY A 93 0.23 4.39 -8.62
CA GLY A 93 0.94 5.59 -8.22
C GLY A 93 0.59 5.99 -6.79
N PHE A 94 1.34 6.94 -6.24
CA PHE A 94 1.04 7.54 -4.95
C PHE A 94 -0.17 8.47 -5.04
N GLN A 95 -0.96 8.50 -3.99
CA GLN A 95 -2.07 9.42 -3.79
C GLN A 95 -2.03 9.93 -2.36
N ALA A 96 -2.28 11.23 -2.16
CA ALA A 96 -2.44 11.81 -0.84
C ALA A 96 -3.93 11.83 -0.46
N VAL A 97 -4.24 11.33 0.74
CA VAL A 97 -5.59 11.33 1.30
C VAL A 97 -5.51 11.96 2.70
N PRO A 98 -6.40 12.91 3.06
CA PRO A 98 -6.48 13.40 4.42
C PRO A 98 -6.57 12.25 5.44
N THR A 99 -5.74 12.29 6.48
CA THR A 99 -5.58 11.14 7.40
C THR A 99 -6.90 10.74 8.06
N ASP A 100 -7.75 11.71 8.42
CA ASP A 100 -9.08 11.47 8.99
C ASP A 100 -9.95 10.60 8.07
N ARG A 101 -10.00 10.94 6.79
CA ARG A 101 -10.75 10.19 5.76
C ARG A 101 -10.14 8.82 5.51
N PHE A 102 -8.80 8.75 5.43
CA PHE A 102 -8.08 7.51 5.23
C PHE A 102 -8.38 6.51 6.36
N VAL A 103 -8.27 6.93 7.61
CA VAL A 103 -8.55 6.08 8.78
C VAL A 103 -10.03 5.72 8.87
N GLU A 104 -10.93 6.67 8.61
CA GLU A 104 -12.38 6.44 8.72
C GLU A 104 -12.85 5.38 7.71
N GLN A 105 -12.33 5.38 6.48
CA GLN A 105 -12.63 4.34 5.50
C GLN A 105 -12.39 2.93 6.07
N TYR A 106 -11.20 2.68 6.60
CA TYR A 106 -10.84 1.35 7.12
C TYR A 106 -11.54 1.03 8.44
N ARG A 107 -11.86 2.05 9.25
CA ARG A 107 -12.70 1.88 10.43
C ARG A 107 -14.10 1.38 10.06
N GLN A 108 -14.70 1.91 9.00
CA GLN A 108 -16.00 1.47 8.49
C GLN A 108 -15.95 0.06 7.90
N GLU A 109 -14.84 -0.31 7.26
CA GLU A 109 -14.56 -1.68 6.83
C GLU A 109 -14.35 -2.65 8.03
N GLY A 110 -14.21 -2.13 9.25
CA GLY A 110 -13.97 -2.91 10.46
C GLY A 110 -12.55 -3.48 10.55
N ARG A 111 -11.60 -2.88 9.85
CA ARG A 111 -10.19 -3.30 9.78
C ARG A 111 -9.35 -2.60 10.84
N ALA A 112 -8.30 -3.27 11.30
CA ALA A 112 -7.34 -2.66 12.21
C ALA A 112 -6.54 -1.58 11.48
N VAL A 113 -6.21 -0.49 12.18
CA VAL A 113 -5.30 0.55 11.71
C VAL A 113 -4.28 0.81 12.81
N SER A 114 -3.01 0.64 12.49
CA SER A 114 -1.89 0.91 13.37
C SER A 114 -0.94 1.90 12.71
N GLU A 115 -0.25 2.70 13.51
CA GLU A 115 0.80 3.58 13.04
C GLU A 115 2.08 3.43 13.85
N TYR A 116 3.19 3.71 13.20
CA TYR A 116 4.53 3.58 13.72
C TYR A 116 5.33 4.83 13.35
N GLN A 117 5.73 5.60 14.34
CA GLN A 117 6.49 6.83 14.14
C GLN A 117 7.91 6.50 13.70
N LEU A 118 8.32 7.07 12.56
CA LEU A 118 9.65 6.89 11.99
C LEU A 118 10.62 7.90 12.61
N ASN A 119 11.86 7.48 12.79
CA ASN A 119 12.93 8.29 13.38
C ASN A 119 13.81 8.95 12.31
N LEU A 120 13.17 9.74 11.46
CA LEU A 120 13.86 10.45 10.38
C LEU A 120 14.43 11.77 10.90
N LEU A 121 15.53 12.23 10.29
CA LEU A 121 16.07 13.54 10.57
C LEU A 121 15.22 14.61 9.85
N PRO A 122 15.17 15.86 10.35
CA PRO A 122 14.34 16.92 9.76
C PRO A 122 14.55 17.12 8.25
N LEU A 123 15.80 16.96 7.78
CA LEU A 123 16.13 17.06 6.36
C LEU A 123 15.55 15.89 5.54
N GLU A 124 15.52 14.69 6.10
CA GLU A 124 14.99 13.48 5.47
C GLU A 124 13.46 13.52 5.43
N GLU A 125 12.81 14.07 6.45
CA GLU A 125 11.36 14.28 6.48
C GLU A 125 10.91 15.26 5.40
N GLN A 126 11.62 16.39 5.27
CA GLN A 126 11.40 17.35 4.19
C GLN A 126 11.65 16.71 2.82
N GLN A 127 12.72 15.92 2.71
CA GLN A 127 13.06 15.22 1.48
C GLN A 127 11.97 14.21 1.10
N LEU A 128 11.46 13.46 2.07
CA LEU A 128 10.39 12.49 1.87
C LEU A 128 9.12 13.17 1.38
N TRP A 129 8.73 14.28 2.02
CA TRP A 129 7.57 15.07 1.60
C TRP A 129 7.72 15.53 0.15
N ARG A 130 8.87 16.11 -0.19
CA ARG A 130 9.19 16.55 -1.56
C ARG A 130 9.10 15.41 -2.57
N LEU A 131 9.70 14.25 -2.26
CA LEU A 131 9.67 13.09 -3.15
C LEU A 131 8.24 12.57 -3.37
N LEU A 132 7.42 12.56 -2.32
CA LEU A 132 6.02 12.14 -2.43
C LEU A 132 5.19 13.10 -3.29
N ASP A 133 5.38 14.41 -3.12
CA ASP A 133 4.73 15.41 -3.98
C ASP A 133 5.14 15.25 -5.44
N GLU A 134 6.44 15.05 -5.71
CA GLU A 134 6.94 14.77 -7.06
C GLU A 134 6.31 13.51 -7.69
N GLU A 135 6.20 12.42 -6.91
CA GLU A 135 5.59 11.16 -7.38
C GLU A 135 4.09 11.31 -7.63
N ILE A 136 3.38 12.08 -6.81
CA ILE A 136 1.95 12.38 -7.03
C ILE A 136 1.77 13.16 -8.34
N VAL A 137 2.61 14.16 -8.60
CA VAL A 137 2.53 14.97 -9.83
C VAL A 137 2.78 14.12 -11.08
N LYS A 138 3.68 13.13 -11.02
CA LYS A 138 3.91 12.17 -12.11
C LYS A 138 2.70 11.26 -12.36
N GLY A 139 1.82 11.11 -11.38
CA GLY A 139 0.62 10.29 -11.45
C GLY A 139 0.91 8.78 -11.47
N ALA A 140 -0.08 8.00 -11.93
CA ALA A 140 0.02 6.55 -11.95
C ALA A 140 0.74 6.03 -13.21
N TYR A 141 2.06 5.89 -13.12
CA TYR A 141 2.89 5.39 -14.23
C TYR A 141 3.56 4.04 -13.94
N TRP A 142 3.54 3.58 -12.69
CA TRP A 142 4.14 2.31 -12.31
C TRP A 142 3.28 1.15 -12.82
N LYS A 143 3.90 0.12 -13.39
CA LYS A 143 3.21 -1.13 -13.66
C LYS A 143 3.06 -1.89 -12.34
N TYR A 144 1.83 -2.03 -11.88
CA TYR A 144 1.55 -2.71 -10.62
C TYR A 144 1.89 -4.19 -10.74
N ASP A 145 2.68 -4.68 -9.79
CA ASP A 145 2.99 -6.09 -9.63
C ASP A 145 2.86 -6.42 -8.15
N PHE A 146 1.95 -7.33 -7.83
CA PHE A 146 1.63 -7.68 -6.45
C PHE A 146 2.86 -8.10 -5.64
N ILE A 147 3.85 -8.70 -6.28
CA ILE A 147 5.09 -9.11 -5.63
C ILE A 147 6.06 -7.93 -5.58
N THR A 148 6.43 -7.37 -6.72
CA THR A 148 7.62 -6.50 -6.78
C THR A 148 7.33 -5.01 -6.68
N VAL A 149 6.10 -4.58 -6.98
CA VAL A 149 5.68 -3.17 -7.03
C VAL A 149 4.29 -3.04 -6.42
N ASN A 150 4.26 -2.98 -5.08
CA ASN A 150 3.06 -2.93 -4.26
C ASN A 150 3.17 -1.81 -3.20
N CYS A 151 2.18 -1.68 -2.32
CA CYS A 151 2.15 -0.60 -1.33
C CYS A 151 3.33 -0.65 -0.34
N THR A 152 3.71 -1.83 0.15
CA THR A 152 4.83 -1.99 1.08
C THR A 152 6.18 -1.78 0.42
N SER A 153 6.42 -2.37 -0.76
CA SER A 153 7.68 -2.18 -1.50
C SER A 153 7.89 -0.71 -1.89
N MET A 154 6.82 0.01 -2.22
CA MET A 154 6.87 1.43 -2.55
C MET A 154 7.06 2.31 -1.31
N CYS A 155 6.53 1.93 -0.14
CA CYS A 155 6.86 2.59 1.13
C CYS A 155 8.36 2.45 1.46
N VAL A 156 8.93 1.24 1.31
CA VAL A 156 10.37 1.01 1.48
C VAL A 156 11.17 1.85 0.50
N TRP A 157 10.81 1.82 -0.78
CA TRP A 157 11.50 2.55 -1.84
C TRP A 157 11.53 4.06 -1.61
N ILE A 158 10.40 4.69 -1.28
CA ILE A 158 10.33 6.14 -1.13
C ILE A 158 11.07 6.61 0.12
N VAL A 159 10.97 5.86 1.22
CA VAL A 159 11.69 6.17 2.47
C VAL A 159 13.19 6.02 2.28
N GLN A 160 13.65 4.93 1.65
CA GLN A 160 15.08 4.74 1.36
C GLN A 160 15.65 5.87 0.49
N ARG A 161 14.87 6.40 -0.46
CA ARG A 161 15.28 7.55 -1.28
C ARG A 161 15.34 8.88 -0.50
N ALA A 162 14.62 8.97 0.62
CA ALA A 162 14.63 10.15 1.45
C ALA A 162 15.86 10.23 2.37
N LEU A 163 16.43 9.08 2.74
CA LEU A 163 17.64 9.00 3.54
C LEU A 163 18.85 9.60 2.81
N THR A 164 19.64 10.41 3.52
CA THR A 164 20.76 11.17 2.92
C THR A 164 22.10 10.46 3.11
N GLY A 165 22.39 9.47 2.25
CA GLY A 165 23.66 8.73 2.32
C GLY A 165 23.73 7.74 3.49
N GLU A 166 22.58 7.45 4.09
CA GLU A 166 22.42 6.50 5.17
C GLU A 166 21.81 5.20 4.66
N ARG A 167 21.98 4.13 5.43
CA ARG A 167 21.48 2.80 5.09
C ARG A 167 20.48 2.32 6.13
N LEU A 168 19.29 1.93 5.64
CA LEU A 168 18.38 1.11 6.42
C LEU A 168 18.89 -0.34 6.45
N PHE A 169 19.08 -0.90 7.64
CA PHE A 169 19.43 -2.30 7.80
C PHE A 169 18.62 -2.95 8.92
N CYS A 170 18.19 -4.19 8.67
CA CYS A 170 17.58 -5.04 9.67
C CYS A 170 18.60 -6.09 10.10
N ARG A 171 18.89 -6.18 11.40
CA ARG A 171 19.89 -7.13 11.93
C ARG A 171 19.40 -8.59 11.78
N ASN A 172 18.12 -8.82 12.04
CA ASN A 172 17.52 -10.15 12.02
C ASN A 172 16.30 -10.16 11.09
N MET A 173 16.51 -10.55 9.83
CA MET A 173 15.39 -10.69 8.91
C MET A 173 14.53 -11.91 9.30
N PRO A 174 13.19 -11.76 9.34
CA PRO A 174 12.30 -12.87 9.62
C PRO A 174 12.57 -14.06 8.68
N PRO A 175 12.71 -15.30 9.19
CA PRO A 175 12.95 -16.47 8.35
C PRO A 175 11.86 -16.70 7.30
N ALA A 176 10.64 -16.21 7.56
CA ALA A 176 9.54 -16.23 6.60
C ALA A 176 9.88 -15.51 5.28
N LEU A 177 10.69 -14.44 5.33
CA LEU A 177 11.17 -13.72 4.15
C LEU A 177 12.28 -14.46 3.40
N SER A 178 12.76 -15.60 3.88
CA SER A 178 13.69 -16.49 3.15
C SER A 178 12.95 -17.65 2.47
N ARG A 179 11.65 -17.81 2.71
CA ARG A 179 10.83 -18.84 2.09
C ARG A 179 10.41 -18.46 0.66
N PRO A 180 10.06 -19.45 -0.19
CA PRO A 180 9.52 -19.19 -1.52
C PRO A 180 8.15 -18.51 -1.48
N TYR A 181 7.78 -17.77 -2.53
CA TYR A 181 6.51 -17.05 -2.60
C TYR A 181 5.27 -17.89 -2.29
N LYS A 182 5.25 -19.17 -2.70
CA LYS A 182 4.11 -20.07 -2.43
C LYS A 182 3.78 -20.20 -0.94
N GLU A 183 4.78 -20.20 -0.07
CA GLU A 183 4.59 -20.39 1.37
C GLU A 183 4.05 -19.12 2.01
N LEU A 184 4.62 -17.97 1.61
CA LEU A 184 4.09 -16.67 1.99
C LEU A 184 2.62 -16.56 1.56
N LEU A 185 2.32 -16.79 0.28
CA LEU A 185 0.97 -16.72 -0.28
C LEU A 185 -0.01 -17.64 0.46
N HIS A 186 0.39 -18.88 0.76
CA HIS A 186 -0.45 -19.82 1.50
C HIS A 186 -0.79 -19.29 2.90
N GLU A 187 0.18 -18.79 3.64
CA GLU A 187 -0.01 -18.24 4.98
C GLU A 187 -0.96 -17.04 4.97
N ILE A 188 -0.75 -16.10 4.04
CA ILE A 188 -1.52 -14.86 3.97
C ILE A 188 -2.90 -15.04 3.33
N SER A 189 -3.13 -16.11 2.57
CA SER A 189 -4.41 -16.42 1.92
C SER A 189 -5.17 -17.57 2.58
N ALA A 190 -4.75 -18.02 3.76
CA ALA A 190 -5.35 -19.14 4.48
C ALA A 190 -6.87 -18.99 4.72
N HIS A 191 -7.35 -17.76 4.86
CA HIS A 191 -8.77 -17.44 5.05
C HIS A 191 -9.52 -17.14 3.74
N SER A 192 -8.84 -17.18 2.60
CA SER A 192 -9.37 -16.87 1.27
C SER A 192 -8.94 -17.91 0.23
N PRO A 193 -9.52 -19.13 0.24
CA PRO A 193 -9.11 -20.24 -0.64
C PRO A 193 -9.18 -19.93 -2.14
N TRP A 194 -10.15 -19.10 -2.57
CA TRP A 194 -10.23 -18.65 -3.96
C TRP A 194 -9.09 -17.69 -4.33
N MET A 195 -8.63 -16.88 -3.38
CA MET A 195 -7.47 -16.02 -3.58
C MET A 195 -6.19 -16.83 -3.65
N GLU A 196 -6.05 -17.83 -2.77
CA GLU A 196 -4.95 -18.76 -2.83
C GLU A 196 -4.85 -19.42 -4.22
N LEU A 197 -5.97 -19.92 -4.75
CA LEU A 197 -6.03 -20.48 -6.10
C LEU A 197 -5.62 -19.45 -7.15
N PHE A 198 -6.17 -18.23 -7.10
CA PHE A 198 -5.87 -17.16 -8.05
C PHE A 198 -4.37 -16.85 -8.09
N PHE A 199 -3.73 -16.65 -6.94
CA PHE A 199 -2.30 -16.35 -6.88
C PHE A 199 -1.44 -17.54 -7.28
N ASN A 200 -1.82 -18.76 -6.90
CA ASN A 200 -1.13 -19.97 -7.34
C ASN A 200 -1.14 -20.14 -8.86
N ILE A 201 -2.23 -19.78 -9.53
CA ILE A 201 -2.30 -19.76 -11.01
C ILE A 201 -1.45 -18.62 -11.57
N ARG A 202 -1.65 -17.39 -11.08
CA ARG A 202 -1.01 -16.18 -11.63
C ARG A 202 0.51 -16.18 -11.46
N LEU A 203 0.99 -16.80 -10.39
CA LEU A 203 2.40 -16.86 -10.02
C LEU A 203 2.99 -18.26 -10.23
N PHE A 204 2.31 -19.13 -10.97
CA PHE A 204 2.73 -20.52 -11.17
C PHE A 204 4.21 -20.65 -11.59
N SER A 205 4.67 -19.79 -12.50
CA SER A 205 6.06 -19.78 -12.97
C SER A 205 7.08 -19.24 -11.96
N ARG A 206 6.64 -18.42 -11.00
CA ARG A 206 7.49 -17.72 -10.01
C ARG A 206 7.30 -18.21 -8.58
N ARG A 207 6.42 -19.20 -8.36
CA ARG A 207 5.99 -19.64 -7.03
C ARG A 207 7.12 -20.19 -6.15
N ASN A 208 8.17 -20.71 -6.78
CA ASN A 208 9.34 -21.27 -6.11
C ASN A 208 10.48 -20.25 -5.98
N ASP A 209 10.33 -19.05 -6.56
CA ASP A 209 11.32 -18.00 -6.42
C ASP A 209 11.33 -17.51 -4.97
N ILE A 210 12.53 -17.23 -4.46
CA ILE A 210 12.69 -16.59 -3.16
C ILE A 210 12.42 -15.08 -3.32
N GLY A 211 12.96 -14.44 -4.35
CA GLY A 211 12.80 -12.99 -4.54
C GLY A 211 13.52 -12.13 -3.49
N THR A 212 13.34 -10.81 -3.57
CA THR A 212 13.92 -9.88 -2.60
C THR A 212 13.05 -9.78 -1.36
N PRO A 213 13.62 -9.50 -0.17
CA PRO A 213 12.81 -9.37 1.03
C PRO A 213 11.80 -8.22 0.95
N ASP A 214 12.17 -7.07 0.39
CA ASP A 214 11.30 -5.90 0.26
C ASP A 214 10.05 -6.19 -0.59
N ALA A 215 10.15 -7.10 -1.56
CA ALA A 215 9.03 -7.56 -2.40
C ALA A 215 8.11 -8.58 -1.70
N LYS A 216 8.48 -9.07 -0.52
CA LYS A 216 7.74 -10.09 0.23
C LYS A 216 7.12 -9.59 1.52
N MET A 217 7.39 -8.35 1.90
CA MET A 217 6.83 -7.79 3.12
C MET A 217 5.37 -7.43 2.91
N VAL A 218 4.48 -8.19 3.54
CA VAL A 218 3.12 -7.70 3.82
C VAL A 218 3.18 -6.63 4.92
N PRO A 219 2.18 -5.74 5.05
CA PRO A 219 2.20 -4.60 5.98
C PRO A 219 2.62 -4.95 7.41
N ASP A 220 2.09 -6.03 7.97
CA ASP A 220 2.43 -6.45 9.35
C ASP A 220 3.89 -6.91 9.46
N VAL A 221 4.39 -7.61 8.44
CA VAL A 221 5.81 -8.02 8.37
C VAL A 221 6.70 -6.80 8.18
N LEU A 222 6.28 -5.81 7.37
CA LEU A 222 7.02 -4.56 7.20
C LEU A 222 7.15 -3.82 8.54
N ALA A 223 6.05 -3.68 9.28
CA ALA A 223 6.06 -3.04 10.59
C ALA A 223 6.96 -3.77 11.59
N ALA A 224 6.92 -5.10 11.62
CA ALA A 224 7.80 -5.90 12.45
C ALA A 224 9.28 -5.73 12.06
N VAL A 225 9.59 -5.82 10.76
CA VAL A 225 10.96 -5.63 10.25
C VAL A 225 11.47 -4.23 10.59
N TRP A 226 10.68 -3.18 10.39
CA TRP A 226 11.08 -1.82 10.70
C TRP A 226 11.22 -1.57 12.20
N SER A 227 10.49 -2.29 13.03
CA SER A 227 10.65 -2.19 14.49
C SER A 227 12.01 -2.72 14.94
N ASP A 228 12.54 -3.73 14.24
CA ASP A 228 13.87 -4.30 14.47
C ASP A 228 14.97 -3.69 13.58
N SER A 229 14.63 -2.68 12.77
CA SER A 229 15.56 -2.03 11.84
C SER A 229 16.24 -0.81 12.47
N GLN A 230 17.44 -0.53 11.98
CA GLN A 230 18.24 0.63 12.34
C GLN A 230 18.61 1.39 11.06
N ILE A 231 18.75 2.70 11.20
CA ILE A 231 19.32 3.58 10.18
C ILE A 231 20.76 3.87 10.58
N GLU A 232 21.70 3.55 9.70
CA GLU A 232 23.13 3.78 9.89
C GLU A 232 23.63 4.89 8.98
N ASP A 233 24.28 5.89 9.56
CA ASP A 233 24.91 6.97 8.80
C ASP A 233 26.29 6.56 8.23
N SER A 234 26.86 7.41 7.38
CA SER A 234 28.19 7.17 6.80
C SER A 234 29.33 7.14 7.83
N ALA A 235 29.10 7.61 9.07
CA ALA A 235 30.05 7.57 10.17
C ALA A 235 29.88 6.34 11.08
N GLY A 236 28.87 5.50 10.83
CA GLY A 236 28.54 4.32 11.62
C GLY A 236 27.67 4.59 12.84
N ASN A 237 27.12 5.81 13.01
CA ASN A 237 26.14 6.06 14.06
C ASN A 237 24.81 5.41 13.68
N GLN A 238 24.16 4.79 14.66
CA GLN A 238 22.92 4.06 14.47
C GLN A 238 21.78 4.70 15.24
N ARG A 239 20.62 4.78 14.62
CA ARG A 239 19.36 5.16 15.26
C ARG A 239 18.24 4.18 14.89
N PRO A 240 17.30 3.87 15.81
CA PRO A 240 16.21 2.96 15.51
C PRO A 240 15.32 3.53 14.42
N MET A 241 14.79 2.70 13.52
CA MET A 241 13.90 3.14 12.45
C MET A 241 12.52 3.59 12.99
N ILE A 242 12.00 2.91 14.02
CA ILE A 242 10.73 3.24 14.68
C ILE A 242 11.00 3.69 16.12
N VAL A 243 10.36 4.80 16.54
CA VAL A 243 10.47 5.35 17.92
C VAL A 243 9.21 5.19 18.75
N GLY A 244 8.06 4.94 18.11
CA GLY A 244 6.80 4.76 18.81
C GLY A 244 5.77 4.07 17.93
N SER A 245 4.77 3.44 18.55
CA SER A 245 3.65 2.83 17.84
C SER A 245 2.34 3.07 18.60
N ARG A 246 1.25 3.22 17.85
CA ARG A 246 -0.10 3.24 18.41
C ARG A 246 -1.09 2.54 17.49
N THR A 247 -2.04 1.82 18.07
CA THR A 247 -3.19 1.30 17.34
C THR A 247 -4.33 2.32 17.37
N ILE A 248 -4.73 2.79 16.20
CA ILE A 248 -5.81 3.78 16.03
C ILE A 248 -7.18 3.08 16.05
N CYS A 249 -7.27 1.92 15.40
CA CYS A 249 -8.50 1.13 15.30
C CYS A 249 -8.17 -0.36 15.50
N GLN A 250 -8.99 -1.06 16.29
CA GLN A 250 -8.92 -2.52 16.41
C GLN A 250 -9.77 -3.18 15.31
N GLN A 251 -9.38 -4.38 14.89
CA GLN A 251 -10.16 -5.17 13.95
C GLN A 251 -11.49 -5.60 14.61
N LYS A 252 -12.61 -5.28 13.96
CA LYS A 252 -13.96 -5.61 14.43
C LYS A 252 -14.61 -6.74 13.65
N VAL A 253 -14.20 -6.93 12.39
CA VAL A 253 -14.78 -7.94 11.50
C VAL A 253 -13.81 -9.12 11.38
N ALA A 254 -14.29 -10.31 11.72
CA ALA A 254 -13.54 -11.54 11.51
C ALA A 254 -13.42 -11.83 10.01
N LEU A 255 -12.26 -12.37 9.60
CA LEU A 255 -12.08 -12.83 8.23
C LEU A 255 -13.01 -14.02 7.96
N THR A 256 -13.81 -13.93 6.91
CA THR A 256 -14.79 -14.97 6.58
C THR A 256 -14.27 -15.87 5.47
N SER A 257 -14.26 -17.18 5.71
CA SER A 257 -14.01 -18.15 4.65
C SER A 257 -15.29 -18.39 3.82
N PRO A 258 -15.18 -18.48 2.49
CA PRO A 258 -16.31 -18.78 1.62
C PRO A 258 -16.82 -20.20 1.85
N LEU A 259 -18.15 -20.39 1.74
CA LEU A 259 -18.81 -21.70 1.92
C LEU A 259 -18.37 -22.76 0.88
N VAL A 260 -18.05 -22.31 -0.33
CA VAL A 260 -17.56 -23.17 -1.40
C VAL A 260 -16.08 -22.88 -1.59
N THR A 261 -15.25 -23.91 -1.46
CA THR A 261 -13.82 -23.83 -1.77
C THR A 261 -13.55 -24.23 -3.23
N PRO A 262 -12.39 -23.86 -3.81
CA PRO A 262 -12.01 -24.31 -5.14
C PRO A 262 -12.02 -25.84 -5.32
N CYS A 263 -11.64 -26.59 -4.28
CA CYS A 263 -11.67 -28.06 -4.31
C CYS A 263 -13.11 -28.59 -4.40
N MET A 264 -14.03 -28.04 -3.59
CA MET A 264 -15.45 -28.38 -3.67
C MET A 264 -16.03 -28.05 -5.04
N ALA A 265 -15.70 -26.88 -5.60
CA ALA A 265 -16.12 -26.49 -6.95
C ALA A 265 -15.59 -27.47 -8.02
N GLY A 266 -14.32 -27.87 -7.92
CA GLY A 266 -13.73 -28.88 -8.79
C GLY A 266 -14.49 -30.21 -8.75
N TRP A 267 -14.81 -30.70 -7.55
CA TRP A 267 -15.61 -31.93 -7.38
C TRP A 267 -17.03 -31.79 -7.93
N MET A 268 -17.69 -30.65 -7.72
CA MET A 268 -19.01 -30.38 -8.30
C MET A 268 -18.97 -30.47 -9.84
N VAL A 269 -17.94 -29.91 -10.48
CA VAL A 269 -17.74 -30.02 -11.94
C VAL A 269 -17.54 -31.48 -12.36
N VAL A 270 -16.71 -32.24 -11.65
CA VAL A 270 -16.48 -33.67 -11.95
C VAL A 270 -17.78 -34.46 -11.87
N VAL A 271 -18.59 -34.26 -10.83
CA VAL A 271 -19.88 -34.94 -10.66
C VAL A 271 -20.84 -34.60 -11.82
N VAL A 272 -20.92 -33.32 -12.21
CA VAL A 272 -21.76 -32.87 -13.33
C VAL A 272 -21.31 -33.51 -14.64
N VAL A 273 -20.00 -33.57 -14.91
CA VAL A 273 -19.44 -34.18 -16.12
C VAL A 273 -19.72 -35.68 -16.16
N LEU A 274 -19.52 -36.39 -15.04
CA LEU A 274 -19.81 -37.82 -14.94
C LEU A 274 -21.31 -38.12 -15.13
N ALA A 275 -22.19 -37.32 -14.53
CA ALA A 275 -23.64 -37.45 -14.70
C ALA A 275 -24.05 -37.22 -16.17
N ALA A 276 -23.54 -36.16 -16.81
CA ALA A 276 -23.79 -35.88 -18.22
C ALA A 276 -23.28 -37.01 -19.14
N GLY A 277 -22.06 -37.49 -18.89
CA GLY A 277 -21.48 -38.62 -19.62
C GLY A 277 -22.30 -39.91 -19.45
N GLY A 278 -22.76 -40.20 -18.23
CA GLY A 278 -23.63 -41.34 -17.94
C GLY A 278 -24.98 -41.25 -18.64
N MET A 279 -25.62 -40.07 -18.66
CA MET A 279 -26.87 -39.84 -19.38
C MET A 279 -26.71 -40.03 -20.90
N LEU A 280 -25.63 -39.51 -21.48
CA LEU A 280 -25.33 -39.67 -22.92
C LEU A 280 -25.04 -41.13 -23.28
N TRP A 281 -24.27 -41.84 -22.45
CA TRP A 281 -23.99 -43.26 -22.62
C TRP A 281 -25.26 -44.11 -22.54
N HIS A 282 -26.14 -43.82 -21.58
CA HIS A 282 -27.41 -44.54 -21.45
C HIS A 282 -28.34 -44.28 -22.64
N LYS A 283 -28.43 -43.04 -23.14
CA LYS A 283 -29.16 -42.71 -24.37
C LYS A 283 -28.62 -43.46 -25.59
N ARG A 284 -27.29 -43.53 -25.74
CA ARG A 284 -26.65 -44.27 -26.84
C ARG A 284 -26.97 -45.77 -26.79
N LYS A 285 -26.97 -46.37 -25.60
CA LYS A 285 -27.35 -47.78 -25.40
C LYS A 285 -28.84 -48.07 -25.64
N ARG A 286 -29.73 -47.07 -25.54
CA ARG A 286 -31.17 -47.25 -25.82
C ARG A 286 -31.52 -47.11 -27.31
N ASN A 287 -30.64 -46.51 -28.10
CA ASN A 287 -30.83 -46.28 -29.55
C ASN A 287 -30.08 -47.29 -30.44
N VAL A 288 -29.50 -48.33 -29.84
CA VAL A 288 -28.88 -49.51 -30.48
C VAL A 288 -29.69 -50.72 -30.06
#